data_AF-A0A818Z6M9-F1
#
_entry.id   AF-A0A818Z6M9-F1
#
_cell.length_a   1.000
_cell.length_b   1.000
_cell.length_c   1.000
_cell.angle_alpha   90.00
_cell.angle_beta   90.00
_cell.angle_gamma   90.00
#
_symmetry.space_group_name_H-M   'P 1'
#
loop_
_entity.id
_entity.type
_entity.pdbx_description
1 polymer ?
#
loop_
_entity_poly.entity_id
_entity_poly.type
_entity_poly.pdbx_seq_one_letter_code
_entity_poly.pdbx_strand_id
1 'polypeptide(L)'
;MFSGVINLQRILQPTTGEAANIVVPELHNLLKLDPYLDAYQDEIRRRYHVFQKILKQLENEEQGIDNFTLAYKHFGIHVNHQTNEINIKEWAPGAKAMYIRGDFNNWQERQYPFTRDQWGVWRATIPPLSDGSIAIKHGQAINLLLETANGELVDRICPWSRYVQRAEKATVYRGVFYNPPHDEIYQFKYSQPKKRDRLKIYEAHIGISSPKEEVSTYENFRINIIPRIVKQGYNTIQLMAILEHPYYASFGYQVTSYYAASSRFGTPEELKALIDEAHKYGLTVLLDLVHSHSSKNIVDGINMFDGTAGCFFHGDTRGYHTLWDSRCFNYMEREVMRFLLSNIRYWLEEFKFDGFRFDGVSSMLYHSHGIGHQFSGSYVEYFGLATDTDSFNYLQLANYVCQTFFPESIRIAEEVSGMPTLCRPIAEGGAGFDYRLAMAIPDLWIKLLKEKKDEDWHMGHLTWTLLNRRSSEKNIVYAESHDQAIVGDKTIAQWLFNEQIYSHMSVFSERTNTIERGLAFHKMIRLLTYALGGEGWLNFEGNEFGHPEWLDFPRVGNNESYKHARRLFYLSDDENLRYKYLNVWDKAMNDLEEEYKWLSAKNTVNKQILELSE
;
A
#
# COMPACT_ATOMS: atom_id res chain seq x y z
N MET A 1 -11.61 -38.47 -13.94
CA MET A 1 -10.66 -38.08 -15.01
C MET A 1 -10.25 -36.63 -14.80
N PHE A 2 -9.40 -36.38 -13.80
CA PHE A 2 -8.80 -35.06 -13.56
C PHE A 2 -7.33 -35.15 -13.95
N SER A 3 -7.04 -34.82 -15.22
CA SER A 3 -5.68 -34.65 -15.71
C SER A 3 -5.72 -33.55 -16.77
N GLY A 4 -5.58 -32.31 -16.32
CA GLY A 4 -5.67 -31.14 -17.19
C GLY A 4 -5.49 -29.82 -16.48
N VAL A 5 -4.79 -29.78 -15.34
CA VAL A 5 -4.19 -28.54 -14.84
C VAL A 5 -2.76 -28.62 -15.29
N ILE A 6 -2.46 -28.02 -16.44
CA ILE A 6 -1.09 -27.82 -16.88
C ILE A 6 -0.46 -26.90 -15.84
N ASN A 7 0.41 -27.47 -15.02
CA ASN A 7 1.17 -26.72 -14.04
C ASN A 7 2.13 -25.80 -14.80
N LEU A 8 1.76 -24.51 -14.95
CA LEU A 8 2.52 -23.46 -15.63
C LEU A 8 3.98 -23.38 -15.14
N GLN A 9 4.24 -23.82 -13.90
CA GLN A 9 5.55 -23.82 -13.24
C GLN A 9 6.66 -24.55 -14.03
N ARG A 10 6.36 -25.64 -14.75
CA ARG A 10 7.38 -26.42 -15.47
C ARG A 10 7.69 -25.93 -16.89
N ILE A 11 6.87 -25.03 -17.43
CA ILE A 11 6.96 -24.59 -18.83
C ILE A 11 7.60 -23.19 -18.95
N LEU A 12 7.77 -22.45 -17.85
CA LEU A 12 8.21 -21.06 -17.86
C LEU A 12 9.72 -20.84 -17.62
N GLN A 13 10.46 -21.85 -17.16
CA GLN A 13 11.87 -21.66 -16.80
C GLN A 13 12.81 -22.15 -17.91
N PRO A 14 13.59 -21.26 -18.55
CA PRO A 14 14.65 -21.68 -19.45
C PRO A 14 15.74 -22.41 -18.67
N THR A 15 16.40 -23.38 -19.31
CA THR A 15 17.60 -24.00 -18.76
C THR A 15 18.72 -22.96 -18.64
N THR A 16 19.71 -23.17 -17.77
CA THR A 16 20.82 -22.21 -17.54
C THR A 16 21.54 -21.80 -18.83
N GLY A 17 21.60 -22.68 -19.85
CA GLY A 17 22.16 -22.37 -21.17
C GLY A 17 21.25 -21.55 -22.10
N GLU A 18 19.93 -21.55 -21.89
CA GLU A 18 18.98 -20.74 -22.66
C GLU A 18 18.88 -19.30 -22.14
N ALA A 19 19.18 -19.07 -20.85
CA ALA A 19 19.23 -17.75 -20.22
C ALA A 19 20.22 -16.79 -20.88
N ALA A 20 21.38 -17.30 -21.30
CA ALA A 20 22.45 -16.50 -21.92
C ALA A 20 22.02 -15.84 -23.25
N ASN A 21 21.05 -16.41 -23.96
CA ASN A 21 20.55 -15.89 -25.24
C ASN A 21 19.41 -14.86 -25.09
N ILE A 22 18.94 -14.62 -23.85
CA ILE A 22 17.84 -13.69 -23.59
C ILE A 22 18.40 -12.27 -23.53
N VAL A 23 17.90 -11.40 -24.40
CA VAL A 23 18.32 -10.00 -24.50
C VAL A 23 17.48 -9.14 -23.56
N VAL A 24 18.12 -8.67 -22.49
CA VAL A 24 17.62 -7.58 -21.65
C VAL A 24 18.14 -6.26 -22.26
N PRO A 25 17.28 -5.33 -22.72
CA PRO A 25 17.68 -4.22 -23.58
C PRO A 25 18.85 -3.36 -23.05
N GLU A 26 18.80 -3.01 -21.76
CA GLU A 26 19.72 -2.06 -21.14
C GLU A 26 20.51 -2.68 -19.98
N LEU A 27 20.62 -4.00 -19.90
CA LEU A 27 21.33 -4.68 -18.81
C LEU A 27 22.79 -4.24 -18.68
N HIS A 28 23.45 -3.88 -19.78
CA HIS A 28 24.83 -3.35 -19.75
C HIS A 28 24.95 -2.06 -18.93
N ASN A 29 23.91 -1.21 -18.86
CA ASN A 29 23.91 -0.01 -18.02
C ASN A 29 23.93 -0.40 -16.54
N LEU A 30 23.14 -1.41 -16.18
CA LEU A 30 23.08 -1.94 -14.82
C LEU A 30 24.40 -2.59 -14.40
N LEU A 31 24.99 -3.44 -15.24
CA LEU A 31 26.27 -4.10 -14.94
C LEU A 31 27.44 -3.11 -14.86
N LYS A 32 27.40 -2.03 -15.64
CA LYS A 32 28.40 -0.95 -15.54
C LYS A 32 28.24 -0.17 -14.23
N LEU A 33 27.01 0.07 -13.80
CA LEU A 33 26.69 0.76 -12.58
C LEU A 33 27.05 -0.07 -11.34
N ASP A 34 26.81 -1.38 -11.40
CA ASP A 34 27.09 -2.33 -10.33
C ASP A 34 27.72 -3.62 -10.89
N PRO A 35 29.06 -3.67 -10.98
CA PRO A 35 29.78 -4.82 -11.52
C PRO A 35 29.60 -6.12 -10.73
N TYR A 36 29.17 -6.08 -9.46
CA TYR A 36 28.93 -7.29 -8.67
C TYR A 36 27.73 -8.10 -9.21
N LEU A 37 26.85 -7.48 -10.00
CA LEU A 37 25.74 -8.16 -10.67
C LEU A 37 26.17 -9.03 -11.85
N ASP A 38 27.41 -8.91 -12.35
CA ASP A 38 27.88 -9.70 -13.50
C ASP A 38 27.80 -11.22 -13.24
N ALA A 39 28.10 -11.63 -12.00
CA ALA A 39 27.99 -13.01 -11.54
C ALA A 39 26.53 -13.53 -11.47
N TYR A 40 25.55 -12.64 -11.52
CA TYR A 40 24.11 -12.95 -11.40
C TYR A 40 23.30 -12.56 -12.65
N GLN A 41 23.98 -12.18 -13.73
CA GLN A 41 23.31 -11.73 -14.95
C GLN A 41 22.37 -12.78 -15.55
N ASP A 42 22.70 -14.07 -15.42
CA ASP A 42 21.87 -15.17 -15.91
C ASP A 42 20.52 -15.23 -15.17
N GLU A 43 20.53 -14.98 -13.86
CA GLU A 43 19.31 -14.92 -13.05
C GLU A 43 18.48 -13.68 -13.41
N ILE A 44 19.12 -12.53 -13.64
CA ILE A 44 18.43 -11.31 -14.10
C ILE A 44 17.77 -11.56 -15.47
N ARG A 45 18.51 -12.14 -16.42
CA ARG A 45 17.99 -12.52 -17.75
C ARG A 45 16.85 -13.52 -17.65
N ARG A 46 16.96 -14.53 -16.77
CA ARG A 46 15.91 -15.52 -16.54
C ARG A 46 14.64 -14.88 -16.01
N ARG A 47 14.72 -14.00 -15.00
CA ARG A 47 13.57 -13.25 -14.47
C ARG A 47 12.92 -12.42 -15.57
N TYR A 48 13.72 -11.62 -16.28
CA TYR A 48 13.22 -10.80 -17.39
C TYR A 48 12.54 -11.62 -18.50
N HIS A 49 13.05 -12.81 -18.82
CA HIS A 49 12.40 -13.71 -19.77
C HIS A 49 11.01 -14.15 -19.31
N VAL A 50 10.87 -14.50 -18.03
CA VAL A 50 9.57 -14.90 -17.47
C VAL A 50 8.59 -13.74 -17.55
N PHE A 51 9.01 -12.52 -17.18
CA PHE A 51 8.24 -11.30 -17.37
C PHE A 51 7.79 -11.11 -18.83
N GLN A 52 8.71 -11.16 -19.79
CA GLN A 52 8.40 -11.01 -21.22
C GLN A 52 7.44 -12.09 -21.73
N LYS A 53 7.61 -13.33 -21.27
CA LYS A 53 6.77 -14.46 -21.67
C LYS A 53 5.34 -14.26 -21.16
N ILE A 54 5.17 -13.86 -19.89
CA ILE A 54 3.84 -13.56 -19.34
C ILE A 54 3.23 -12.40 -20.12
N LEU A 55 3.95 -11.29 -20.31
CA LEU A 55 3.44 -10.13 -21.02
C LEU A 55 2.96 -10.50 -22.43
N LYS A 56 3.78 -11.23 -23.18
CA LYS A 56 3.43 -11.72 -24.52
C LYS A 56 2.21 -12.64 -24.52
N GLN A 57 2.05 -13.50 -23.51
CA GLN A 57 0.87 -14.34 -23.38
C GLN A 57 -0.38 -13.50 -23.14
N LEU A 58 -0.32 -12.51 -22.24
CA LEU A 58 -1.43 -11.60 -21.99
C LEU A 58 -1.77 -10.76 -23.24
N GLU A 59 -0.77 -10.28 -23.97
CA GLU A 59 -0.98 -9.55 -25.22
C GLU A 59 -1.74 -10.38 -26.27
N ASN A 60 -1.36 -11.65 -26.44
CA ASN A 60 -1.95 -12.52 -27.46
C ASN A 60 -3.31 -13.09 -27.08
N GLU A 61 -3.50 -13.45 -25.80
CA GLU A 61 -4.66 -14.25 -25.35
C GLU A 61 -5.77 -13.39 -24.74
N GLU A 62 -5.47 -12.17 -24.29
CA GLU A 62 -6.39 -11.31 -23.52
C GLU A 62 -6.76 -10.02 -24.27
N GLN A 63 -6.52 -9.98 -25.58
CA GLN A 63 -6.70 -8.79 -26.43
C GLN A 63 -5.85 -7.60 -25.97
N GLY A 64 -4.65 -7.87 -25.44
CA GLY A 64 -3.75 -6.85 -24.92
C GLY A 64 -3.75 -6.74 -23.40
N ILE A 65 -2.61 -6.32 -22.84
CA ILE A 65 -2.46 -6.00 -21.41
C ILE A 65 -3.40 -4.87 -20.97
N ASP A 66 -3.78 -3.97 -21.90
CA ASP A 66 -4.77 -2.92 -21.66
C ASP A 66 -6.13 -3.53 -21.29
N ASN A 67 -6.70 -4.38 -22.16
CA ASN A 67 -7.97 -5.03 -21.88
C ASN A 67 -7.91 -5.97 -20.66
N PHE A 68 -6.79 -6.66 -20.46
CA PHE A 68 -6.58 -7.54 -19.29
C PHE A 68 -6.75 -6.79 -17.96
N THR A 69 -6.20 -5.57 -17.88
CA THR A 69 -6.23 -4.74 -16.66
C THR A 69 -7.54 -3.97 -16.49
N LEU A 70 -8.45 -4.00 -17.46
CA LEU A 70 -9.80 -3.43 -17.37
C LEU A 70 -10.84 -4.41 -16.79
N ALA A 71 -10.39 -5.47 -16.13
CA ALA A 71 -11.26 -6.51 -15.58
C ALA A 71 -12.33 -5.96 -14.64
N TYR A 72 -12.02 -4.93 -13.85
CA TYR A 72 -12.96 -4.27 -12.94
C TYR A 72 -14.18 -3.63 -13.63
N LYS A 73 -14.14 -3.42 -14.96
CA LYS A 73 -15.28 -2.91 -15.75
C LYS A 73 -16.30 -3.99 -16.10
N HIS A 74 -15.96 -5.26 -15.89
CA HIS A 74 -16.82 -6.37 -16.32
C HIS A 74 -16.84 -7.57 -15.36
N PHE A 75 -15.89 -7.71 -14.44
CA PHE A 75 -15.97 -8.57 -13.26
C PHE A 75 -16.59 -7.81 -12.09
N GLY A 76 -17.33 -8.51 -11.25
CA GLY A 76 -18.21 -7.92 -10.25
C GLY A 76 -19.61 -7.69 -10.80
N ILE A 77 -20.29 -6.68 -10.26
CA ILE A 77 -21.71 -6.42 -10.49
C ILE A 77 -21.84 -5.08 -11.20
N HIS A 78 -22.38 -5.10 -12.43
CA HIS A 78 -22.42 -3.95 -13.33
C HIS A 78 -23.82 -3.72 -13.88
N VAL A 79 -24.26 -2.46 -13.86
CA VAL A 79 -25.50 -2.05 -14.52
C VAL A 79 -25.23 -1.77 -15.99
N ASN A 80 -26.02 -2.35 -16.89
CA ASN A 80 -26.13 -1.86 -18.24
C ASN A 80 -27.16 -0.73 -18.27
N HIS A 81 -26.73 0.53 -18.28
CA HIS A 81 -27.64 1.68 -18.26
C HIS A 81 -28.50 1.85 -19.52
N GLN A 82 -28.26 1.08 -20.59
CA GLN A 82 -29.11 1.07 -21.79
C GLN A 82 -30.30 0.12 -21.63
N THR A 83 -30.10 -1.02 -20.95
CA THR A 83 -31.14 -2.06 -20.76
C THR A 83 -31.68 -2.14 -19.33
N ASN A 84 -31.04 -1.45 -18.38
CA ASN A 84 -31.24 -1.56 -16.92
C ASN A 84 -31.06 -2.98 -16.35
N GLU A 85 -30.43 -3.88 -17.12
CA GLU A 85 -30.03 -5.19 -16.65
C GLU A 85 -28.78 -5.10 -15.77
N ILE A 86 -28.66 -6.00 -14.80
CA ILE A 86 -27.46 -6.13 -13.97
C ILE A 86 -26.70 -7.37 -14.42
N ASN A 87 -25.50 -7.16 -14.96
CA ASN A 87 -24.58 -8.22 -15.35
C ASN A 87 -23.60 -8.50 -14.24
N ILE A 88 -23.43 -9.78 -13.91
CA ILE A 88 -22.56 -10.22 -12.85
C ILE A 88 -21.58 -11.24 -13.40
N LYS A 89 -20.30 -11.08 -13.09
CA LYS A 89 -19.24 -12.00 -13.48
C LYS A 89 -18.29 -12.23 -12.33
N GLU A 90 -17.98 -13.49 -12.05
CA GLU A 90 -17.10 -13.86 -10.93
C GLU A 90 -16.23 -15.07 -11.26
N TRP A 91 -15.05 -15.18 -10.64
CA TRP A 91 -14.18 -16.36 -10.76
C TRP A 91 -14.22 -17.19 -9.48
N ALA A 92 -14.71 -18.44 -9.59
CA ALA A 92 -14.81 -19.37 -8.48
C ALA A 92 -14.71 -20.82 -9.00
N PRO A 93 -13.52 -21.29 -9.37
CA PRO A 93 -13.35 -22.57 -10.07
C PRO A 93 -13.69 -23.79 -9.20
N GLY A 94 -13.55 -23.68 -7.88
CA GLY A 94 -13.89 -24.73 -6.91
C GLY A 94 -15.38 -24.83 -6.56
N ALA A 95 -16.19 -23.83 -6.92
CA ALA A 95 -17.62 -23.83 -6.62
C ALA A 95 -18.37 -24.85 -7.51
N LYS A 96 -19.39 -25.51 -6.93
CA LYS A 96 -20.32 -26.39 -7.64
C LYS A 96 -21.50 -25.64 -8.25
N ALA A 97 -22.00 -24.63 -7.55
CA ALA A 97 -23.05 -23.73 -8.01
C ALA A 97 -22.83 -22.33 -7.41
N MET A 98 -23.37 -21.31 -8.06
CA MET A 98 -23.31 -19.94 -7.58
C MET A 98 -24.63 -19.22 -7.84
N TYR A 99 -25.05 -18.38 -6.91
CA TYR A 99 -26.23 -17.55 -6.95
C TYR A 99 -25.92 -16.16 -6.38
N ILE A 100 -26.83 -15.21 -6.57
CA ILE A 100 -26.81 -13.91 -5.90
C ILE A 100 -28.10 -13.73 -5.10
N ARG A 101 -27.98 -13.18 -3.90
CA ARG A 101 -29.10 -12.86 -3.01
C ARG A 101 -28.85 -11.57 -2.26
N GLY A 102 -29.91 -10.98 -1.71
CA GLY A 102 -29.82 -9.76 -0.93
C GLY A 102 -31.19 -9.22 -0.57
N ASP A 103 -31.22 -7.96 -0.15
CA ASP A 103 -32.48 -7.31 0.23
C ASP A 103 -33.48 -7.27 -0.92
N PHE A 104 -32.99 -7.09 -2.16
CA PHE A 104 -33.80 -7.02 -3.37
C PHE A 104 -34.65 -8.28 -3.65
N ASN A 105 -34.26 -9.42 -3.09
CA ASN A 105 -34.96 -10.69 -3.29
C ASN A 105 -35.36 -11.38 -1.97
N ASN A 106 -35.43 -10.61 -0.87
CA ASN A 106 -35.70 -11.14 0.47
C ASN A 106 -34.79 -12.30 0.87
N TRP A 107 -33.52 -12.25 0.44
CA TRP A 107 -32.49 -13.25 0.75
C TRP A 107 -32.81 -14.68 0.28
N GLN A 108 -33.66 -14.84 -0.73
CA GLN A 108 -33.92 -16.15 -1.36
C GLN A 108 -32.66 -16.71 -2.03
N GLU A 109 -32.38 -17.99 -1.80
CA GLU A 109 -31.07 -18.60 -2.08
C GLU A 109 -30.80 -18.90 -3.54
N ARG A 110 -31.78 -19.48 -4.24
CA ARG A 110 -31.58 -20.11 -5.56
C ARG A 110 -32.32 -19.43 -6.70
N GLN A 111 -32.74 -18.16 -6.51
CA GLN A 111 -33.56 -17.45 -7.48
C GLN A 111 -32.79 -17.00 -8.73
N TYR A 112 -31.52 -16.59 -8.56
CA TYR A 112 -30.69 -16.05 -9.64
C TYR A 112 -29.42 -16.92 -9.82
N PRO A 113 -29.52 -18.08 -10.49
CA PRO A 113 -28.38 -18.97 -10.71
C PRO A 113 -27.41 -18.40 -11.75
N PHE A 114 -26.12 -18.67 -11.53
CA PHE A 114 -25.06 -18.34 -12.48
C PHE A 114 -24.78 -19.53 -13.41
N THR A 115 -24.27 -19.22 -14.60
CA THR A 115 -23.74 -20.20 -15.54
C THR A 115 -22.21 -20.17 -15.51
N ARG A 116 -21.58 -21.34 -15.34
CA ARG A 116 -20.13 -21.51 -15.29
C ARG A 116 -19.55 -21.86 -16.66
N ASP A 117 -18.44 -21.24 -17.03
CA ASP A 117 -17.65 -21.65 -18.20
C ASP A 117 -16.52 -22.64 -17.85
N GLN A 118 -15.80 -23.09 -18.88
CA GLN A 118 -14.72 -24.07 -18.74
C GLN A 118 -13.54 -23.60 -17.87
N TRP A 119 -13.39 -22.29 -17.66
CA TRP A 119 -12.30 -21.68 -16.88
C TRP A 119 -12.71 -21.41 -15.42
N GLY A 120 -13.94 -21.76 -15.03
CA GLY A 120 -14.45 -21.51 -13.69
C GLY A 120 -14.95 -20.07 -13.49
N VAL A 121 -15.21 -19.35 -14.58
CA VAL A 121 -15.85 -18.03 -14.53
C VAL A 121 -17.36 -18.19 -14.63
N TRP A 122 -18.06 -17.59 -13.69
CA TRP A 122 -19.50 -17.62 -13.51
C TRP A 122 -20.12 -16.32 -14.03
N ARG A 123 -21.28 -16.42 -14.68
CA ARG A 123 -22.04 -15.26 -15.16
C ARG A 123 -23.53 -15.36 -14.82
N ALA A 124 -24.14 -14.25 -14.45
CA ALA A 124 -25.58 -14.10 -14.30
C ALA A 124 -26.03 -12.72 -14.83
N THR A 125 -27.29 -12.66 -15.26
CA THR A 125 -27.95 -11.40 -15.62
C THR A 125 -29.26 -11.31 -14.85
N ILE A 126 -29.45 -10.22 -14.11
CA ILE A 126 -30.73 -9.91 -13.46
C ILE A 126 -31.47 -8.93 -14.38
N PRO A 127 -32.66 -9.29 -14.89
CA PRO A 127 -33.44 -8.40 -15.73
C PRO A 127 -33.96 -7.19 -14.94
N PRO A 128 -34.32 -6.08 -15.61
CA PRO A 128 -35.02 -4.99 -14.95
C PRO A 128 -36.37 -5.45 -14.39
N LEU A 129 -36.91 -4.67 -13.45
CA LEU A 129 -38.26 -4.88 -12.91
C LEU A 129 -39.33 -4.67 -14.00
N SER A 130 -40.57 -5.06 -13.72
CA SER A 130 -41.68 -4.93 -14.67
C SER A 130 -42.00 -3.49 -15.06
N ASP A 131 -41.58 -2.51 -14.26
CA ASP A 131 -41.67 -1.07 -14.56
C ASP A 131 -40.46 -0.52 -15.34
N GLY A 132 -39.50 -1.38 -15.70
CA GLY A 132 -38.28 -1.03 -16.43
C GLY A 132 -37.14 -0.50 -15.56
N SER A 133 -37.32 -0.41 -14.23
CA SER A 133 -36.28 0.07 -13.32
C SER A 133 -35.25 -1.03 -12.96
N ILE A 134 -34.09 -0.60 -12.45
CA ILE A 134 -33.00 -1.49 -12.04
C ILE A 134 -33.47 -2.36 -10.85
N ALA A 135 -33.24 -3.67 -10.92
CA ALA A 135 -33.75 -4.63 -9.95
C ALA A 135 -33.14 -4.54 -8.55
N ILE A 136 -31.89 -4.11 -8.45
CA ILE A 136 -31.21 -3.87 -7.16
C ILE A 136 -31.04 -2.36 -7.00
N LYS A 137 -31.59 -1.81 -5.91
CA LYS A 137 -31.48 -0.37 -5.62
C LYS A 137 -30.12 -0.06 -4.99
N HIS A 138 -29.60 1.13 -5.28
CA HIS A 138 -28.40 1.66 -4.62
C HIS A 138 -28.50 1.50 -3.10
N GLY A 139 -27.42 1.02 -2.47
CA GLY A 139 -27.33 0.88 -1.02
C GLY A 139 -27.94 -0.40 -0.44
N GLN A 140 -28.57 -1.25 -1.26
CA GLN A 140 -29.07 -2.55 -0.78
C GLN A 140 -27.93 -3.52 -0.50
N ALA A 141 -28.08 -4.33 0.55
CA ALA A 141 -27.12 -5.37 0.88
C ALA A 141 -27.27 -6.57 -0.07
N ILE A 142 -26.13 -7.12 -0.46
CA ILE A 142 -26.00 -8.20 -1.43
C ILE A 142 -24.86 -9.15 -1.03
N ASN A 143 -25.01 -10.44 -1.35
CA ASN A 143 -23.96 -11.45 -1.25
C ASN A 143 -24.07 -12.43 -2.42
N LEU A 144 -22.95 -13.07 -2.74
CA LEU A 144 -22.92 -14.28 -3.55
C LEU A 144 -23.16 -15.48 -2.63
N LEU A 145 -23.98 -16.42 -3.08
CA LEU A 145 -24.21 -17.70 -2.41
C LEU A 145 -23.57 -18.80 -3.24
N LEU A 146 -22.56 -19.46 -2.67
CA LEU A 146 -21.81 -20.51 -3.36
C LEU A 146 -22.14 -21.87 -2.75
N GLU A 147 -22.29 -22.89 -3.59
CA GLU A 147 -22.31 -24.29 -3.16
C GLU A 147 -20.89 -24.86 -3.27
N THR A 148 -20.29 -25.22 -2.13
CA THR A 148 -18.92 -25.77 -2.07
C THR A 148 -18.86 -27.18 -2.62
N ALA A 149 -17.65 -27.71 -2.83
CA ALA A 149 -17.45 -29.11 -3.24
C ALA A 149 -18.13 -30.13 -2.30
N ASN A 150 -18.34 -29.79 -1.03
CA ASN A 150 -19.00 -30.66 -0.05
C ASN A 150 -20.53 -30.51 -0.03
N GLY A 151 -21.11 -29.65 -0.87
CA GLY A 151 -22.55 -29.39 -0.92
C GLY A 151 -23.06 -28.37 0.10
N GLU A 152 -22.16 -27.70 0.83
CA GLU A 152 -22.49 -26.63 1.77
C GLU A 152 -22.78 -25.33 1.01
N LEU A 153 -23.82 -24.60 1.41
CA LEU A 153 -24.12 -23.26 0.91
C LEU A 153 -23.45 -22.21 1.80
N VAL A 154 -22.64 -21.35 1.21
CA VAL A 154 -21.86 -20.32 1.93
C VAL A 154 -22.06 -18.95 1.31
N ASP A 155 -22.31 -17.94 2.15
CA ASP A 155 -22.28 -16.54 1.71
C ASP A 155 -20.85 -16.05 1.54
N ARG A 156 -20.66 -15.25 0.49
CA ARG A 156 -19.42 -14.53 0.22
C ARG A 156 -19.73 -13.12 -0.28
N ILE A 157 -18.89 -12.18 0.13
CA ILE A 157 -18.82 -10.87 -0.52
C ILE A 157 -18.13 -11.07 -1.88
N CYS A 158 -18.63 -10.44 -2.94
CA CYS A 158 -17.97 -10.45 -4.24
C CYS A 158 -16.58 -9.78 -4.13
N PRO A 159 -15.47 -10.44 -4.53
CA PRO A 159 -14.12 -9.89 -4.53
C PRO A 159 -13.99 -8.51 -5.22
N TRP A 160 -14.87 -8.23 -6.18
CA TRP A 160 -14.92 -6.99 -6.96
C TRP A 160 -15.92 -5.95 -6.42
N SER A 161 -16.44 -6.14 -5.21
CA SER A 161 -17.36 -5.19 -4.57
C SER A 161 -16.70 -3.83 -4.39
N ARG A 162 -17.37 -2.76 -4.85
CA ARG A 162 -16.89 -1.37 -4.76
C ARG A 162 -17.19 -0.70 -3.42
N TYR A 163 -18.10 -1.29 -2.66
CA TYR A 163 -18.45 -0.83 -1.33
C TYR A 163 -18.97 -2.01 -0.51
N VAL A 164 -18.54 -2.08 0.73
CA VAL A 164 -18.99 -3.06 1.70
C VAL A 164 -19.22 -2.33 3.00
N GLN A 165 -20.16 -2.79 3.82
CA GLN A 165 -20.46 -2.10 5.07
C GLN A 165 -20.82 -3.10 6.16
N ARG A 166 -20.49 -2.75 7.39
CA ARG A 166 -20.95 -3.46 8.59
C ARG A 166 -22.18 -2.75 9.16
N ALA A 167 -23.29 -3.47 9.28
CA ALA A 167 -24.44 -2.97 10.02
C ALA A 167 -24.07 -2.80 11.51
N GLU A 168 -24.68 -1.84 12.19
CA GLU A 168 -24.31 -1.37 13.54
C GLU A 168 -24.20 -2.50 14.60
N LYS A 169 -24.99 -3.58 14.46
CA LYS A 169 -25.00 -4.74 15.36
C LYS A 169 -24.41 -6.02 14.75
N ALA A 170 -23.90 -5.95 13.53
CA ALA A 170 -23.32 -7.10 12.85
C ALA A 170 -21.83 -7.24 13.17
N THR A 171 -21.35 -8.46 13.27
CA THR A 171 -19.92 -8.77 13.38
C THR A 171 -19.24 -8.88 12.02
N VAL A 172 -20.02 -9.12 10.96
CA VAL A 172 -19.56 -9.42 9.60
C VAL A 172 -20.01 -8.32 8.64
N TYR A 173 -19.12 -7.92 7.73
CA TYR A 173 -19.46 -6.98 6.66
C TYR A 173 -20.36 -7.64 5.59
N ARG A 174 -21.04 -6.83 4.80
CA ARG A 174 -21.81 -7.28 3.65
C ARG A 174 -21.45 -6.48 2.42
N GLY A 175 -21.57 -7.11 1.24
CA GLY A 175 -21.53 -6.38 -0.01
C GLY A 175 -22.67 -5.36 -0.07
N VAL A 176 -22.39 -4.16 -0.56
CA VAL A 176 -23.39 -3.14 -0.82
C VAL A 176 -23.43 -2.89 -2.31
N PHE A 177 -24.63 -2.91 -2.90
CA PHE A 177 -24.79 -2.57 -4.30
C PHE A 177 -24.57 -1.07 -4.51
N TYR A 178 -23.34 -0.72 -4.89
CA TYR A 178 -22.90 0.66 -5.02
C TYR A 178 -23.08 1.18 -6.46
N ASN A 179 -24.31 1.64 -6.75
CA ASN A 179 -24.65 2.31 -8.00
C ASN A 179 -25.38 3.65 -7.73
N PRO A 180 -24.68 4.69 -7.23
CA PRO A 180 -25.32 5.95 -6.87
C PRO A 180 -26.03 6.59 -8.07
N PRO A 181 -27.09 7.40 -7.84
CA PRO A 181 -27.72 8.22 -8.87
C PRO A 181 -26.69 9.09 -9.62
N HIS A 182 -26.96 9.38 -10.89
CA HIS A 182 -26.01 10.09 -11.75
C HIS A 182 -25.59 11.47 -11.21
N ASP A 183 -26.50 12.17 -10.53
CA ASP A 183 -26.25 13.46 -9.89
C ASP A 183 -25.47 13.37 -8.56
N GLU A 184 -25.36 12.18 -7.98
CA GLU A 184 -24.55 11.91 -6.79
C GLU A 184 -23.14 11.37 -7.13
N ILE A 185 -22.88 10.98 -8.39
CA ILE A 185 -21.54 10.57 -8.84
C ILE A 185 -20.62 11.78 -8.88
N TYR A 186 -19.55 11.73 -8.10
CA TYR A 186 -18.53 12.76 -8.04
C TYR A 186 -17.83 12.91 -9.39
N GLN A 187 -17.73 14.16 -9.84
CA GLN A 187 -16.98 14.55 -11.03
C GLN A 187 -15.73 15.31 -10.58
N PHE A 188 -14.55 14.76 -10.90
CA PHE A 188 -13.26 15.42 -10.65
C PHE A 188 -13.21 16.76 -11.38
N LYS A 189 -12.77 17.80 -10.67
CA LYS A 189 -12.73 19.19 -11.15
C LYS A 189 -11.30 19.63 -11.44
N TYR A 190 -10.31 19.01 -10.81
CA TYR A 190 -8.91 19.37 -10.93
C TYR A 190 -8.14 18.26 -11.63
N SER A 191 -7.12 18.65 -12.39
CA SER A 191 -6.21 17.70 -13.03
C SER A 191 -5.19 17.18 -12.02
N GLN A 192 -4.81 15.90 -12.16
CA GLN A 192 -3.69 15.33 -11.42
C GLN A 192 -2.42 16.17 -11.60
N PRO A 193 -1.64 16.40 -10.52
CA PRO A 193 -0.37 17.10 -10.62
C PRO A 193 0.64 16.27 -11.41
N LYS A 194 1.64 16.93 -11.99
CA LYS A 194 2.76 16.25 -12.65
C LYS A 194 3.64 15.53 -11.63
N LYS A 195 4.26 14.43 -12.06
CA LYS A 195 5.25 13.70 -11.26
C LYS A 195 6.37 14.63 -10.80
N ARG A 196 6.66 14.58 -9.50
CA ARG A 196 7.75 15.32 -8.88
C ARG A 196 8.93 14.41 -8.60
N ASP A 197 10.14 14.96 -8.64
CA ASP A 197 11.39 14.27 -8.32
C ASP A 197 11.84 14.47 -6.87
N ARG A 198 11.21 15.41 -6.14
CA ARG A 198 11.44 15.73 -4.73
C ARG A 198 10.14 15.52 -3.95
N LEU A 199 9.96 14.32 -3.41
CA LEU A 199 8.75 13.99 -2.66
C LEU A 199 8.90 14.43 -1.20
N LYS A 200 7.97 15.28 -0.75
CA LYS A 200 7.78 15.69 0.64
C LYS A 200 6.44 15.10 1.08
N ILE A 201 6.50 13.89 1.60
CA ILE A 201 5.36 13.02 1.85
C ILE A 201 4.84 13.23 3.27
N TYR A 202 3.55 13.53 3.38
CA TYR A 202 2.81 13.47 4.62
C TYR A 202 2.03 12.15 4.66
N GLU A 203 2.51 11.20 5.45
CA GLU A 203 1.85 9.91 5.68
C GLU A 203 0.72 10.08 6.69
N ALA A 204 -0.48 9.65 6.32
CA ALA A 204 -1.68 9.88 7.10
C ALA A 204 -2.65 8.69 7.08
N HIS A 205 -3.45 8.60 8.14
CA HIS A 205 -4.51 7.62 8.29
C HIS A 205 -5.82 8.36 8.62
N ILE A 206 -6.79 8.32 7.70
CA ILE A 206 -8.03 9.11 7.78
C ILE A 206 -8.72 8.99 9.13
N GLY A 207 -8.90 7.76 9.62
CA GLY A 207 -9.70 7.52 10.82
C GLY A 207 -9.16 8.09 12.13
N ILE A 208 -7.89 8.51 12.20
CA ILE A 208 -7.28 9.09 13.41
C ILE A 208 -7.02 10.59 13.27
N SER A 209 -7.32 11.18 12.11
CA SER A 209 -7.02 12.59 11.78
C SER A 209 -8.02 13.58 12.38
N SER A 210 -8.29 13.43 13.67
CA SER A 210 -9.19 14.26 14.46
C SER A 210 -8.77 14.21 15.93
N PRO A 211 -8.99 15.25 16.74
CA PRO A 211 -8.74 15.20 18.18
C PRO A 211 -9.85 14.47 18.95
N LYS A 212 -10.93 14.07 18.29
CA LYS A 212 -12.04 13.35 18.91
C LYS A 212 -11.72 11.87 19.08
N GLU A 213 -12.33 11.25 20.08
CA GLU A 213 -12.23 9.81 20.36
C GLU A 213 -13.23 9.02 19.52
N GLU A 214 -13.21 9.23 18.20
CA GLU A 214 -14.08 8.58 17.23
C GLU A 214 -13.32 8.38 15.91
N VAL A 215 -13.85 7.52 15.03
CA VAL A 215 -13.29 7.40 13.67
C VAL A 215 -13.58 8.68 12.89
N SER A 216 -12.54 9.34 12.39
CA SER A 216 -12.69 10.50 11.52
C SER A 216 -13.04 10.10 10.07
N THR A 217 -13.46 11.08 9.27
CA THR A 217 -14.06 10.88 7.94
C THR A 217 -13.22 11.47 6.82
N TYR A 218 -13.46 11.02 5.59
CA TYR A 218 -12.87 11.62 4.38
C TYR A 218 -13.14 13.12 4.31
N GLU A 219 -14.38 13.54 4.59
CA GLU A 219 -14.75 14.97 4.60
C GLU A 219 -14.02 15.79 5.67
N ASN A 220 -13.84 15.24 6.87
CA ASN A 220 -13.05 15.92 7.90
C ASN A 220 -11.59 16.10 7.43
N PHE A 221 -11.00 15.05 6.85
CA PHE A 221 -9.64 15.12 6.33
C PHE A 221 -9.52 16.16 5.21
N ARG A 222 -10.46 16.14 4.26
CA ARG A 222 -10.56 17.08 3.13
C ARG A 222 -10.59 18.52 3.60
N ILE A 223 -11.44 18.84 4.57
CA ILE A 223 -11.70 20.21 5.01
C ILE A 223 -10.63 20.70 5.99
N ASN A 224 -10.18 19.86 6.92
CA ASN A 224 -9.39 20.31 8.07
C ASN A 224 -7.92 19.92 8.00
N ILE A 225 -7.57 18.84 7.30
CA ILE A 225 -6.22 18.27 7.32
C ILE A 225 -5.43 18.63 6.06
N ILE A 226 -6.03 18.55 4.87
CA ILE A 226 -5.37 18.97 3.62
C ILE A 226 -4.81 20.41 3.73
N PRO A 227 -5.56 21.44 4.23
CA PRO A 227 -4.99 22.77 4.37
C PRO A 227 -3.78 22.84 5.31
N ARG A 228 -3.73 21.99 6.34
CA ARG A 228 -2.58 21.90 7.26
C ARG A 228 -1.37 21.32 6.55
N ILE A 229 -1.55 20.25 5.78
CA ILE A 229 -0.49 19.62 4.98
C ILE A 229 0.12 20.63 4.00
N VAL A 230 -0.73 21.36 3.28
CA VAL A 230 -0.30 22.44 2.36
C VAL A 230 0.47 23.52 3.11
N LYS A 231 -0.05 23.99 4.25
CA LYS A 231 0.61 25.01 5.08
C LYS A 231 1.99 24.58 5.56
N GLN A 232 2.17 23.30 5.88
CA GLN A 232 3.46 22.74 6.32
C GLN A 232 4.48 22.55 5.19
N GLY A 233 4.10 22.76 3.92
CA GLY A 233 5.01 22.67 2.78
C GLY A 233 5.24 21.25 2.24
N TYR A 234 4.42 20.28 2.67
CA TYR A 234 4.39 18.96 2.04
C TYR A 234 3.77 19.05 0.64
N ASN A 235 4.19 18.14 -0.24
CA ASN A 235 3.78 18.16 -1.64
C ASN A 235 3.16 16.83 -2.11
N THR A 236 3.15 15.83 -1.23
CA THR A 236 2.57 14.51 -1.47
C THR A 236 1.90 14.01 -0.18
N ILE A 237 0.78 13.31 -0.30
CA ILE A 237 0.09 12.62 0.79
C ILE A 237 0.21 11.11 0.54
N GLN A 238 0.64 10.35 1.54
CA GLN A 238 0.55 8.88 1.53
C GLN A 238 -0.67 8.50 2.38
N LEU A 239 -1.74 8.02 1.74
CA LEU A 239 -2.95 7.60 2.43
C LEU A 239 -2.91 6.12 2.76
N MET A 240 -2.92 5.83 4.06
CA MET A 240 -2.96 4.48 4.61
C MET A 240 -4.40 4.02 4.84
N ALA A 241 -4.58 2.70 4.92
CA ALA A 241 -5.83 2.06 5.35
C ALA A 241 -7.07 2.37 4.48
N ILE A 242 -6.90 2.68 3.19
CA ILE A 242 -8.02 2.98 2.29
C ILE A 242 -8.73 1.72 1.79
N LEU A 243 -7.99 0.65 1.47
CA LEU A 243 -8.59 -0.63 1.10
C LEU A 243 -9.37 -1.18 2.31
N GLU A 244 -10.57 -1.70 2.09
CA GLU A 244 -11.41 -2.13 3.21
C GLU A 244 -10.79 -3.28 4.00
N HIS A 245 -10.79 -3.10 5.32
CA HIS A 245 -10.20 -3.98 6.31
C HIS A 245 -11.09 -4.00 7.58
N PRO A 246 -11.79 -5.10 7.90
CA PRO A 246 -12.69 -5.17 9.04
C PRO A 246 -12.02 -4.95 10.39
N TYR A 247 -10.79 -5.45 10.56
CA TYR A 247 -10.03 -5.30 11.79
C TYR A 247 -9.31 -3.93 11.82
N TYR A 248 -9.93 -2.94 12.47
CA TYR A 248 -9.45 -1.56 12.47
C TYR A 248 -8.02 -1.42 13.04
N ALA A 249 -7.69 -2.20 14.09
CA ALA A 249 -6.36 -2.21 14.67
C ALA A 249 -5.28 -2.92 13.81
N SER A 250 -5.63 -3.43 12.63
CA SER A 250 -4.63 -3.84 11.63
C SER A 250 -3.94 -2.67 10.92
N PHE A 251 -4.39 -1.44 11.17
CA PHE A 251 -3.88 -0.24 10.50
C PHE A 251 -4.06 -0.26 8.97
N GLY A 252 -4.97 -1.08 8.45
CA GLY A 252 -5.19 -1.25 7.01
C GLY A 252 -4.55 -2.50 6.41
N TYR A 253 -3.64 -3.17 7.11
CA TYR A 253 -2.86 -4.27 6.54
C TYR A 253 -3.65 -5.58 6.37
N GLN A 254 -4.74 -5.77 7.12
CA GLN A 254 -5.60 -6.97 6.99
C GLN A 254 -6.76 -6.73 6.02
N VAL A 255 -6.43 -6.51 4.74
CA VAL A 255 -7.41 -6.22 3.68
C VAL A 255 -8.34 -7.41 3.44
N THR A 256 -9.63 -7.12 3.26
CA THR A 256 -10.62 -8.12 2.84
C THR A 256 -11.33 -7.82 1.54
N SER A 257 -11.52 -6.54 1.17
CA SER A 257 -12.18 -6.13 -0.07
C SER A 257 -11.33 -5.10 -0.82
N TYR A 258 -10.66 -5.56 -1.88
CA TYR A 258 -9.61 -4.81 -2.58
C TYR A 258 -10.12 -3.65 -3.44
N TYR A 259 -11.37 -3.73 -3.89
CA TYR A 259 -12.02 -2.71 -4.72
C TYR A 259 -12.91 -1.76 -3.90
N ALA A 260 -13.01 -1.98 -2.59
CA ALA A 260 -13.83 -1.16 -1.71
C ALA A 260 -12.96 -0.14 -0.97
N ALA A 261 -13.32 1.15 -1.13
CA ALA A 261 -12.84 2.18 -0.22
C ALA A 261 -13.46 1.93 1.17
N SER A 262 -12.66 2.07 2.23
CA SER A 262 -13.10 1.72 3.59
C SER A 262 -14.31 2.54 3.99
N SER A 263 -15.42 1.85 4.22
CA SER A 263 -16.73 2.43 4.56
C SER A 263 -16.75 3.14 5.90
N ARG A 264 -15.77 2.85 6.75
CA ARG A 264 -15.63 3.45 8.08
C ARG A 264 -15.40 4.96 8.03
N PHE A 265 -14.81 5.45 6.94
CA PHE A 265 -14.45 6.86 6.78
C PHE A 265 -15.46 7.64 5.94
N GLY A 266 -16.38 6.95 5.27
CA GLY A 266 -17.34 7.54 4.34
C GLY A 266 -17.51 6.72 3.06
N THR A 267 -18.10 7.34 2.05
CA THR A 267 -18.40 6.76 0.76
C THR A 267 -17.24 6.88 -0.24
N PRO A 268 -17.22 6.05 -1.30
CA PRO A 268 -16.32 6.22 -2.44
C PRO A 268 -16.33 7.64 -3.04
N GLU A 269 -17.49 8.31 -3.13
CA GLU A 269 -17.58 9.67 -3.67
C GLU A 269 -16.91 10.71 -2.77
N GLU A 270 -16.96 10.54 -1.44
CA GLU A 270 -16.25 11.42 -0.49
C GLU A 270 -14.73 11.22 -0.56
N LEU A 271 -14.25 10.00 -0.82
CA LEU A 271 -12.82 9.75 -1.08
C LEU A 271 -12.36 10.43 -2.39
N LYS A 272 -13.16 10.35 -3.47
CA LYS A 272 -12.88 11.09 -4.71
C LYS A 272 -12.81 12.60 -4.45
N ALA A 273 -13.73 13.14 -3.65
CA ALA A 273 -13.74 14.55 -3.27
C ALA A 273 -12.51 14.96 -2.47
N LEU A 274 -12.01 14.10 -1.58
CA LEU A 274 -10.77 14.31 -0.84
C LEU A 274 -9.57 14.40 -1.79
N ILE A 275 -9.43 13.44 -2.71
CA ILE A 275 -8.32 13.39 -3.66
C ILE A 275 -8.34 14.61 -4.58
N ASP A 276 -9.51 14.99 -5.10
CA ASP A 276 -9.68 16.17 -5.96
C ASP A 276 -9.34 17.48 -5.22
N GLU A 277 -9.69 17.59 -3.93
CA GLU A 277 -9.28 18.74 -3.12
C GLU A 277 -7.76 18.76 -2.88
N ALA A 278 -7.08 17.61 -2.76
CA ALA A 278 -5.63 17.56 -2.70
C ALA A 278 -5.00 18.04 -4.03
N HIS A 279 -5.56 17.61 -5.17
CA HIS A 279 -5.13 18.02 -6.51
C HIS A 279 -5.33 19.52 -6.76
N LYS A 280 -6.38 20.13 -6.21
CA LYS A 280 -6.58 21.59 -6.23
C LYS A 280 -5.39 22.37 -5.65
N TYR A 281 -4.75 21.85 -4.61
CA TYR A 281 -3.52 22.43 -4.02
C TYR A 281 -2.25 21.92 -4.69
N GLY A 282 -2.37 21.12 -5.75
CA GLY A 282 -1.26 20.49 -6.45
C GLY A 282 -0.54 19.44 -5.61
N LEU A 283 -1.21 18.80 -4.64
CA LEU A 283 -0.65 17.69 -3.88
C LEU A 283 -0.84 16.39 -4.64
N THR A 284 0.22 15.59 -4.72
CA THR A 284 0.14 14.20 -5.18
C THR A 284 -0.47 13.35 -4.07
N VAL A 285 -1.34 12.37 -4.37
CA VAL A 285 -1.93 11.45 -3.40
C VAL A 285 -1.57 10.02 -3.78
N LEU A 286 -0.83 9.35 -2.91
CA LEU A 286 -0.42 7.95 -3.06
C LEU A 286 -1.31 7.07 -2.20
N LEU A 287 -1.68 5.92 -2.76
CA LEU A 287 -2.41 4.88 -2.04
C LEU A 287 -1.44 3.89 -1.42
N ASP A 288 -1.70 3.47 -0.19
CA ASP A 288 -1.06 2.29 0.37
C ASP A 288 -1.69 1.01 -0.18
N LEU A 289 -0.93 0.27 -0.98
CA LEU A 289 -1.38 -0.89 -1.72
C LEU A 289 -0.85 -2.17 -1.10
N VAL A 290 -1.74 -2.92 -0.45
CA VAL A 290 -1.42 -4.18 0.22
C VAL A 290 -1.68 -5.34 -0.72
N HIS A 291 -0.71 -5.66 -1.56
CA HIS A 291 -0.74 -6.84 -2.44
C HIS A 291 0.16 -7.98 -1.96
N SER A 292 0.80 -7.82 -0.79
CA SER A 292 1.71 -8.81 -0.20
C SER A 292 0.98 -10.00 0.42
N HIS A 293 -0.20 -9.76 0.97
CA HIS A 293 -1.04 -10.75 1.63
C HIS A 293 -2.50 -10.28 1.70
N SER A 294 -3.38 -11.16 2.17
CA SER A 294 -4.79 -10.86 2.45
C SER A 294 -5.19 -11.37 3.82
N SER A 295 -6.19 -10.74 4.44
CA SER A 295 -6.81 -11.28 5.65
C SER A 295 -7.28 -12.72 5.47
N LYS A 296 -7.14 -13.52 6.52
CA LYS A 296 -7.66 -14.90 6.56
C LYS A 296 -9.18 -15.00 6.72
N ASN A 297 -9.88 -13.88 6.80
CA ASN A 297 -11.33 -13.84 6.93
C ASN A 297 -12.03 -14.56 5.77
N ILE A 298 -12.91 -15.50 6.12
CA ILE A 298 -13.63 -16.35 5.16
C ILE A 298 -14.97 -15.75 4.74
N VAL A 299 -15.67 -15.08 5.67
CA VAL A 299 -17.05 -14.63 5.43
C VAL A 299 -17.08 -13.27 4.74
N ASP A 300 -16.28 -12.32 5.23
CA ASP A 300 -16.18 -10.96 4.72
C ASP A 300 -14.87 -10.65 4.00
N GLY A 301 -14.09 -11.68 3.66
CA GLY A 301 -12.89 -11.59 2.85
C GLY A 301 -12.82 -12.66 1.76
N ILE A 302 -11.69 -12.68 1.05
CA ILE A 302 -11.49 -13.54 -0.13
C ILE A 302 -10.86 -14.90 0.21
N ASN A 303 -10.58 -15.19 1.49
CA ASN A 303 -10.07 -16.50 1.90
C ASN A 303 -11.16 -17.57 1.74
N MET A 304 -10.79 -18.74 1.22
CA MET A 304 -11.73 -19.84 0.98
C MET A 304 -12.97 -19.40 0.18
N PHE A 305 -12.81 -18.43 -0.72
CA PHE A 305 -13.90 -17.79 -1.45
C PHE A 305 -14.78 -18.85 -2.15
N ASP A 306 -14.19 -19.71 -2.97
CA ASP A 306 -14.88 -20.78 -3.69
C ASP A 306 -15.02 -22.09 -2.89
N GLY A 307 -14.71 -22.06 -1.60
CA GLY A 307 -14.65 -23.23 -0.72
C GLY A 307 -13.32 -23.97 -0.72
N THR A 308 -12.30 -23.49 -1.46
CA THR A 308 -10.95 -24.09 -1.49
C THR A 308 -9.88 -23.14 -0.96
N ALA A 309 -8.78 -23.70 -0.43
CA ALA A 309 -7.65 -22.91 0.07
C ALA A 309 -6.82 -22.26 -1.06
N GLY A 310 -6.95 -22.77 -2.28
CA GLY A 310 -6.08 -22.46 -3.42
C GLY A 310 -6.68 -21.55 -4.49
N CYS A 311 -7.82 -20.89 -4.23
CA CYS A 311 -8.47 -19.97 -5.17
C CYS A 311 -7.56 -18.75 -5.48
N PHE A 312 -7.60 -17.70 -4.66
CA PHE A 312 -6.70 -16.55 -4.84
C PHE A 312 -5.26 -16.78 -4.31
N PHE A 313 -5.07 -17.84 -3.55
CA PHE A 313 -3.87 -18.08 -2.73
C PHE A 313 -3.18 -19.37 -3.13
N HIS A 314 -1.94 -19.55 -2.66
CA HIS A 314 -1.35 -20.89 -2.72
C HIS A 314 -2.16 -21.88 -1.86
N GLY A 315 -2.43 -23.07 -2.41
CA GLY A 315 -3.22 -24.09 -1.74
C GLY A 315 -2.47 -24.89 -0.67
N ASP A 316 -1.15 -24.76 -0.60
CA ASP A 316 -0.27 -25.44 0.34
C ASP A 316 0.22 -24.49 1.45
N THR A 317 1.29 -24.87 2.16
CA THR A 317 1.87 -24.07 3.24
C THR A 317 2.44 -22.73 2.78
N ARG A 318 2.76 -22.56 1.48
CA ARG A 318 3.18 -21.26 0.94
C ARG A 318 2.07 -20.22 1.00
N GLY A 319 0.82 -20.66 1.10
CA GLY A 319 -0.35 -19.79 1.12
C GLY A 319 -0.64 -19.13 2.46
N TYR A 320 0.21 -19.30 3.47
CA TYR A 320 -0.03 -18.80 4.82
C TYR A 320 1.20 -18.10 5.40
N HIS A 321 1.01 -16.85 5.83
CA HIS A 321 2.04 -16.05 6.47
C HIS A 321 1.93 -16.19 7.99
N THR A 322 2.82 -16.97 8.61
CA THR A 322 2.71 -17.35 10.02
C THR A 322 2.77 -16.17 11.00
N LEU A 323 3.64 -15.19 10.75
CA LEU A 323 3.81 -14.03 11.62
C LEU A 323 2.62 -13.06 11.56
N TRP A 324 1.97 -12.97 10.40
CA TRP A 324 0.89 -12.00 10.15
C TRP A 324 -0.49 -12.67 10.22
N ASP A 325 -0.53 -13.99 10.40
CA ASP A 325 -1.74 -14.78 10.47
C ASP A 325 -2.68 -14.54 9.26
N SER A 326 -2.08 -14.51 8.07
CA SER A 326 -2.71 -14.05 6.82
C SER A 326 -2.46 -15.00 5.64
N ARG A 327 -3.04 -14.70 4.47
CA ARG A 327 -2.99 -15.54 3.26
C ARG A 327 -2.10 -14.92 2.17
N CYS A 328 -1.26 -15.75 1.53
CA CYS A 328 -0.32 -15.31 0.49
C CYS A 328 -0.82 -15.66 -0.91
N PHE A 329 -0.87 -14.66 -1.80
CA PHE A 329 -1.38 -14.80 -3.16
C PHE A 329 -0.58 -15.79 -3.99
N ASN A 330 -1.26 -16.47 -4.92
CA ASN A 330 -0.59 -17.19 -6.00
C ASN A 330 -0.43 -16.26 -7.21
N TYR A 331 0.63 -15.46 -7.24
CA TYR A 331 0.82 -14.39 -8.23
C TYR A 331 0.89 -14.86 -9.69
N MET A 332 1.15 -16.14 -9.93
CA MET A 332 1.24 -16.72 -11.28
C MET A 332 -0.07 -17.33 -11.77
N GLU A 333 -1.09 -17.41 -10.91
CA GLU A 333 -2.43 -17.77 -11.33
C GLU A 333 -3.02 -16.62 -12.14
N ARG A 334 -3.54 -16.92 -13.34
CA ARG A 334 -3.90 -15.87 -14.31
C ARG A 334 -5.02 -14.98 -13.79
N GLU A 335 -6.04 -15.54 -13.14
CA GLU A 335 -7.14 -14.75 -12.60
C GLU A 335 -6.75 -13.98 -11.33
N VAL A 336 -5.76 -14.44 -10.57
CA VAL A 336 -5.15 -13.67 -9.47
C VAL A 336 -4.39 -12.47 -10.03
N MET A 337 -3.59 -12.67 -11.06
CA MET A 337 -2.88 -11.60 -11.75
C MET A 337 -3.87 -10.59 -12.36
N ARG A 338 -4.97 -11.07 -12.97
CA ARG A 338 -6.05 -10.22 -13.47
C ARG A 338 -6.66 -9.38 -12.35
N PHE A 339 -6.99 -10.00 -11.23
CA PHE A 339 -7.56 -9.35 -10.06
C PHE A 339 -6.64 -8.24 -9.52
N LEU A 340 -5.35 -8.52 -9.33
CA LEU A 340 -4.41 -7.58 -8.73
C LEU A 340 -3.97 -6.46 -9.70
N LEU A 341 -3.67 -6.78 -10.97
CA LEU A 341 -3.30 -5.74 -11.96
C LEU A 341 -4.49 -4.85 -12.32
N SER A 342 -5.70 -5.40 -12.34
CA SER A 342 -6.91 -4.60 -12.48
C SER A 342 -7.19 -3.74 -11.25
N ASN A 343 -6.71 -4.12 -10.06
CA ASN A 343 -6.89 -3.34 -8.84
C ASN A 343 -6.04 -2.07 -8.89
N ILE A 344 -4.79 -2.20 -9.33
CA ILE A 344 -3.90 -1.07 -9.64
C ILE A 344 -4.60 -0.09 -10.58
N ARG A 345 -5.13 -0.59 -11.71
CA ARG A 345 -5.79 0.26 -12.69
C ARG A 345 -7.06 0.92 -12.15
N TYR A 346 -7.85 0.20 -11.36
CA TYR A 346 -9.06 0.73 -10.72
C TYR A 346 -8.75 1.95 -9.85
N TRP A 347 -7.75 1.87 -8.98
CA TRP A 347 -7.41 2.98 -8.09
C TRP A 347 -6.82 4.18 -8.84
N LEU A 348 -6.04 3.96 -9.90
CA LEU A 348 -5.53 5.05 -10.74
C LEU A 348 -6.62 5.69 -11.62
N GLU A 349 -7.53 4.89 -12.21
CA GLU A 349 -8.57 5.40 -13.13
C GLU A 349 -9.78 5.99 -12.41
N GLU A 350 -10.35 5.30 -11.43
CA GLU A 350 -11.63 5.65 -10.80
C GLU A 350 -11.47 6.69 -9.69
N PHE A 351 -10.36 6.64 -8.95
CA PHE A 351 -10.08 7.53 -7.82
C PHE A 351 -9.01 8.57 -8.10
N LYS A 352 -8.29 8.46 -9.23
CA LYS A 352 -7.22 9.41 -9.62
C LYS A 352 -6.09 9.47 -8.59
N PHE A 353 -5.79 8.37 -7.91
CA PHE A 353 -4.53 8.29 -7.17
C PHE A 353 -3.35 8.51 -8.12
N ASP A 354 -2.29 9.11 -7.61
CA ASP A 354 -1.09 9.50 -8.38
C ASP A 354 0.03 8.45 -8.27
N GLY A 355 -0.28 7.28 -7.72
CA GLY A 355 0.68 6.21 -7.49
C GLY A 355 0.43 5.46 -6.20
N PHE A 356 1.42 4.68 -5.80
CA PHE A 356 1.32 3.74 -4.70
C PHE A 356 2.58 3.67 -3.86
N ARG A 357 2.40 3.35 -2.59
CA ARG A 357 3.35 2.55 -1.83
C ARG A 357 2.88 1.09 -1.86
N PHE A 358 3.75 0.19 -2.27
CA PHE A 358 3.51 -1.25 -2.16
C PHE A 358 4.02 -1.70 -0.80
N ASP A 359 3.09 -2.10 0.06
CA ASP A 359 3.39 -2.60 1.41
C ASP A 359 3.93 -4.04 1.36
N GLY A 360 4.83 -4.36 2.30
CA GLY A 360 5.29 -5.71 2.54
C GLY A 360 6.07 -6.34 1.38
N VAL A 361 6.76 -5.54 0.56
CA VAL A 361 7.51 -6.05 -0.61
C VAL A 361 8.58 -7.06 -0.20
N SER A 362 9.23 -6.88 0.96
CA SER A 362 10.16 -7.91 1.48
C SER A 362 9.47 -9.26 1.71
N SER A 363 8.24 -9.27 2.21
CA SER A 363 7.47 -10.50 2.41
C SER A 363 7.16 -11.21 1.08
N MET A 364 6.96 -10.43 0.02
CA MET A 364 6.74 -10.94 -1.33
C MET A 364 8.01 -11.51 -1.94
N LEU A 365 9.16 -10.85 -1.77
CA LEU A 365 10.40 -11.16 -2.47
C LEU A 365 11.09 -12.43 -1.99
N TYR A 366 10.78 -12.93 -0.79
CA TYR A 366 11.45 -14.10 -0.22
C TYR A 366 10.44 -15.14 0.23
N HIS A 367 10.71 -16.42 -0.04
CA HIS A 367 9.87 -17.51 0.44
C HIS A 367 9.81 -17.61 1.98
N SER A 368 10.83 -17.09 2.67
CA SER A 368 10.85 -16.94 4.14
C SER A 368 10.20 -15.65 4.64
N HIS A 369 9.72 -14.80 3.73
CA HIS A 369 9.18 -13.47 4.00
C HIS A 369 10.17 -12.51 4.67
N GLY A 370 11.48 -12.81 4.62
CA GLY A 370 12.51 -12.09 5.37
C GLY A 370 12.53 -12.39 6.88
N ILE A 371 11.66 -13.28 7.36
CA ILE A 371 11.55 -13.60 8.79
C ILE A 371 12.80 -14.35 9.25
N GLY A 372 13.43 -13.85 10.32
CA GLY A 372 14.63 -14.47 10.89
C GLY A 372 15.89 -14.31 10.04
N HIS A 373 15.85 -13.48 8.99
CA HIS A 373 17.00 -13.17 8.16
C HIS A 373 17.62 -11.83 8.54
N GLN A 374 18.95 -11.81 8.66
CA GLN A 374 19.74 -10.59 8.66
C GLN A 374 20.44 -10.50 7.31
N PHE A 375 20.02 -9.55 6.48
CA PHE A 375 20.62 -9.34 5.16
C PHE A 375 21.98 -8.67 5.34
N SER A 376 23.04 -9.35 4.88
CA SER A 376 24.42 -8.87 5.00
C SER A 376 24.80 -7.90 3.89
N GLY A 377 24.00 -7.83 2.83
CA GLY A 377 24.33 -7.17 1.57
C GLY A 377 25.02 -8.10 0.56
N SER A 378 25.22 -9.38 0.91
CA SER A 378 25.75 -10.37 -0.02
C SER A 378 24.74 -10.70 -1.12
N TYR A 379 25.18 -10.64 -2.38
CA TYR A 379 24.27 -10.70 -3.52
C TYR A 379 23.60 -12.07 -3.69
N VAL A 380 24.21 -13.13 -3.15
CA VAL A 380 23.62 -14.47 -3.15
C VAL A 380 22.30 -14.53 -2.36
N GLU A 381 22.09 -13.63 -1.40
CA GLU A 381 20.86 -13.53 -0.62
C GLU A 381 19.68 -13.03 -1.48
N TYR A 382 19.96 -12.27 -2.54
CA TYR A 382 18.98 -11.59 -3.41
C TYR A 382 18.74 -12.30 -4.75
N PHE A 383 19.72 -13.09 -5.20
CA PHE A 383 19.72 -13.77 -6.50
C PHE A 383 19.80 -15.30 -6.37
N GLY A 384 19.60 -15.83 -5.15
CA GLY A 384 19.57 -17.26 -4.85
C GLY A 384 18.16 -17.86 -4.87
N LEU A 385 18.06 -19.14 -4.50
CA LEU A 385 16.80 -19.91 -4.46
C LEU A 385 15.83 -19.46 -3.36
N ALA A 386 16.26 -18.62 -2.42
CA ALA A 386 15.40 -18.07 -1.39
C ALA A 386 14.45 -16.98 -1.92
N THR A 387 14.79 -16.37 -3.06
CA THR A 387 14.02 -15.30 -3.68
C THR A 387 12.82 -15.88 -4.43
N ASP A 388 11.62 -15.35 -4.12
CA ASP A 388 10.40 -15.70 -4.84
C ASP A 388 10.35 -14.93 -6.17
N THR A 389 10.70 -15.62 -7.25
CA THR A 389 10.72 -15.01 -8.58
C THR A 389 9.34 -14.84 -9.18
N ASP A 390 8.33 -15.56 -8.68
CA ASP A 390 6.95 -15.38 -9.12
C ASP A 390 6.45 -14.00 -8.67
N SER A 391 6.65 -13.69 -7.39
CA SER A 391 6.37 -12.37 -6.82
C SER A 391 7.15 -11.25 -7.52
N PHE A 392 8.45 -11.46 -7.78
CA PHE A 392 9.28 -10.45 -8.46
C PHE A 392 8.76 -10.13 -9.88
N ASN A 393 8.34 -11.15 -10.64
CA ASN A 393 7.77 -10.95 -11.97
C ASN A 393 6.39 -10.27 -11.93
N TYR A 394 5.57 -10.58 -10.92
CA TYR A 394 4.34 -9.85 -10.68
C TYR A 394 4.60 -8.36 -10.38
N LEU A 395 5.59 -8.04 -9.54
CA LEU A 395 5.99 -6.66 -9.26
C LEU A 395 6.49 -5.94 -10.52
N GLN A 396 7.26 -6.61 -11.38
CA GLN A 396 7.62 -6.07 -12.70
C GLN A 396 6.38 -5.77 -13.56
N LEU A 397 5.41 -6.69 -13.62
CA LEU A 397 4.16 -6.47 -14.37
C LEU A 397 3.33 -5.33 -13.78
N ALA A 398 3.21 -5.25 -12.47
CA ALA A 398 2.52 -4.15 -11.78
C ALA A 398 3.15 -2.80 -12.13
N ASN A 399 4.48 -2.69 -12.03
CA ASN A 399 5.20 -1.47 -12.37
C ASN A 399 5.16 -1.16 -13.87
N TYR A 400 5.15 -2.18 -14.74
CA TYR A 400 4.96 -2.03 -16.18
C TYR A 400 3.57 -1.46 -16.52
N VAL A 401 2.51 -1.99 -15.90
CA VAL A 401 1.13 -1.49 -16.07
C VAL A 401 1.04 -0.02 -15.66
N CYS A 402 1.55 0.32 -14.47
CA CYS A 402 1.61 1.71 -14.01
C CYS A 402 2.38 2.59 -15.01
N GLN A 403 3.58 2.19 -15.45
CA GLN A 403 4.38 2.99 -16.36
C GLN A 403 3.74 3.18 -17.74
N THR A 404 3.08 2.15 -18.25
CA THR A 404 2.53 2.12 -19.60
C THR A 404 1.28 2.99 -19.70
N PHE A 405 0.39 2.90 -18.71
CA PHE A 405 -0.91 3.60 -18.75
C PHE A 405 -0.92 4.89 -17.94
N PHE A 406 -0.05 5.02 -16.93
CA PHE A 406 0.03 6.15 -16.00
C PHE A 406 1.50 6.54 -15.77
N PRO A 407 2.21 7.07 -16.79
CA PRO A 407 3.65 7.34 -16.72
C PRO A 407 4.04 8.34 -15.62
N GLU A 408 3.10 9.20 -15.21
CA GLU A 408 3.27 10.15 -14.10
C GLU A 408 3.14 9.48 -12.71
N SER A 409 2.72 8.21 -12.65
CA SER A 409 2.54 7.51 -11.38
C SER A 409 3.87 7.32 -10.63
N ILE A 410 3.80 7.44 -9.31
CA ILE A 410 4.92 7.23 -8.39
C ILE A 410 4.76 5.85 -7.75
N ARG A 411 5.82 5.03 -7.76
CA ARG A 411 5.81 3.69 -7.19
C ARG A 411 6.89 3.58 -6.13
N ILE A 412 6.47 3.40 -4.88
CA ILE A 412 7.36 3.27 -3.72
C ILE A 412 7.29 1.83 -3.21
N ALA A 413 8.44 1.20 -2.98
CA ALA A 413 8.51 -0.12 -2.35
C ALA A 413 8.82 -0.02 -0.85
N GLU A 414 7.99 -0.63 -0.02
CA GLU A 414 8.30 -0.90 1.38
C GLU A 414 9.08 -2.21 1.49
N GLU A 415 10.40 -2.07 1.50
CA GLU A 415 11.31 -3.20 1.34
C GLU A 415 12.55 -3.01 2.24
N VAL A 416 12.72 -3.88 3.24
CA VAL A 416 13.77 -3.79 4.27
C VAL A 416 15.10 -4.39 3.80
N SER A 417 15.08 -5.44 2.97
CA SER A 417 16.26 -6.30 2.72
C SER A 417 17.40 -5.62 1.96
N GLY A 418 17.12 -4.57 1.20
CA GLY A 418 18.13 -3.89 0.39
C GLY A 418 18.31 -4.50 -1.00
N MET A 419 17.32 -5.22 -1.52
CA MET A 419 17.45 -5.96 -2.78
C MET A 419 17.94 -5.06 -3.93
N PRO A 420 19.12 -5.34 -4.52
CA PRO A 420 19.61 -4.63 -5.69
C PRO A 420 18.60 -4.70 -6.84
N THR A 421 18.55 -3.66 -7.68
CA THR A 421 17.73 -3.59 -8.91
C THR A 421 16.23 -3.36 -8.68
N LEU A 422 15.77 -3.30 -7.42
CA LEU A 422 14.36 -3.08 -7.10
C LEU A 422 13.86 -1.74 -7.67
N CYS A 423 14.64 -0.67 -7.51
CA CYS A 423 14.30 0.67 -8.00
C CYS A 423 15.04 1.01 -9.31
N ARG A 424 15.29 0.01 -10.15
CA ARG A 424 15.88 0.17 -11.49
C ARG A 424 14.85 -0.09 -12.60
N PRO A 425 14.99 0.52 -13.78
CA PRO A 425 14.08 0.30 -14.90
C PRO A 425 13.93 -1.18 -15.28
N ILE A 426 12.74 -1.56 -15.73
CA ILE A 426 12.45 -2.91 -16.23
C ILE A 426 13.33 -3.25 -17.45
N ALA A 427 13.65 -2.26 -18.29
CA ALA A 427 14.56 -2.41 -19.43
C ALA A 427 15.99 -2.81 -19.03
N GLU A 428 16.40 -2.52 -17.79
CA GLU A 428 17.68 -2.95 -17.20
C GLU A 428 17.58 -4.32 -16.51
N GLY A 429 16.40 -4.91 -16.42
CA GLY A 429 16.12 -6.13 -15.64
C GLY A 429 15.73 -5.88 -14.18
N GLY A 430 15.48 -4.62 -13.81
CA GLY A 430 15.00 -4.23 -12.48
C GLY A 430 13.49 -4.42 -12.28
N ALA A 431 13.00 -4.20 -11.07
CA ALA A 431 11.57 -4.35 -10.75
C ALA A 431 10.71 -3.15 -11.19
N GLY A 432 11.32 -1.98 -11.44
CA GLY A 432 10.62 -0.81 -11.97
C GLY A 432 10.04 0.17 -10.94
N PHE A 433 10.38 0.04 -9.65
CA PHE A 433 10.01 1.03 -8.64
C PHE A 433 10.76 2.35 -8.81
N ASP A 434 10.14 3.46 -8.42
CA ASP A 434 10.76 4.77 -8.44
C ASP A 434 11.58 5.05 -7.18
N TYR A 435 11.08 4.58 -6.03
CA TYR A 435 11.71 4.74 -4.71
C TYR A 435 11.57 3.49 -3.86
N ARG A 436 12.41 3.38 -2.82
CA ARG A 436 12.21 2.46 -1.68
C ARG A 436 12.30 3.21 -0.35
N LEU A 437 11.72 2.65 0.70
CA LEU A 437 11.83 3.22 2.05
C LEU A 437 13.21 2.94 2.67
N ALA A 438 13.82 3.94 3.32
CA ALA A 438 15.08 3.79 4.06
C ALA A 438 14.84 3.33 5.50
N MET A 439 14.35 2.10 5.64
CA MET A 439 13.79 1.58 6.91
C MET A 439 14.82 1.42 8.04
N ALA A 440 16.13 1.38 7.73
CA ALA A 440 17.18 1.31 8.74
C ALA A 440 17.41 2.62 9.52
N ILE A 441 16.93 3.77 9.02
CA ILE A 441 17.15 5.08 9.65
C ILE A 441 16.33 5.24 10.93
N PRO A 442 15.02 4.94 10.98
CA PRO A 442 14.28 4.92 12.24
C PRO A 442 14.91 4.03 13.30
N ASP A 443 15.34 2.82 12.92
CA ASP A 443 15.99 1.88 13.85
C ASP A 443 17.27 2.46 14.46
N LEU A 444 18.06 3.21 13.69
CA LEU A 444 19.23 3.93 14.20
C LEU A 444 18.83 4.89 15.32
N TRP A 445 17.83 5.74 15.08
CA TRP A 445 17.42 6.75 16.05
C TRP A 445 16.83 6.13 17.31
N ILE A 446 15.95 5.13 17.16
CA ILE A 446 15.38 4.41 18.30
C ILE A 446 16.48 3.73 19.12
N LYS A 447 17.43 3.05 18.47
CA LYS A 447 18.54 2.39 19.17
C LYS A 447 19.42 3.39 19.92
N LEU A 448 19.75 4.53 19.31
CA LEU A 448 20.54 5.58 19.96
C LEU A 448 19.80 6.17 21.17
N LEU A 449 18.51 6.48 21.03
CA LEU A 449 17.70 7.08 22.10
C LEU A 449 17.40 6.10 23.24
N LYS A 450 17.26 4.81 22.94
CA LYS A 450 16.91 3.76 23.90
C LYS A 450 18.11 3.18 24.64
N GLU A 451 19.23 3.00 23.95
CA GLU A 451 20.35 2.17 24.44
C GLU A 451 21.62 2.96 24.75
N LYS A 452 21.75 4.22 24.30
CA LYS A 452 23.00 4.99 24.38
C LYS A 452 22.78 6.33 25.07
N LYS A 453 23.79 6.77 25.83
CA LYS A 453 23.89 8.16 26.27
C LYS A 453 24.39 9.03 25.13
N ASP A 454 24.11 10.32 25.16
CA ASP A 454 24.47 11.26 24.09
C ASP A 454 25.98 11.27 23.81
N GLU A 455 26.81 11.20 24.85
CA GLU A 455 28.28 11.17 24.74
C GLU A 455 28.82 9.89 24.07
N ASP A 456 28.01 8.82 24.00
CA ASP A 456 28.35 7.55 23.37
C ASP A 456 27.90 7.49 21.90
N TRP A 457 27.33 8.57 21.36
CA TRP A 457 26.87 8.60 19.98
C TRP A 457 28.06 8.73 19.02
N HIS A 458 28.37 7.64 18.31
CA HIS A 458 29.43 7.63 17.32
C HIS A 458 29.00 8.33 16.03
N MET A 459 29.48 9.57 15.83
CA MET A 459 29.12 10.38 14.65
C MET A 459 29.42 9.68 13.33
N GLY A 460 30.54 8.94 13.22
CA GLY A 460 30.87 8.18 12.01
C GLY A 460 29.84 7.09 11.67
N HIS A 461 29.33 6.38 12.67
CA HIS A 461 28.27 5.38 12.48
C HIS A 461 26.95 6.05 12.08
N LEU A 462 26.58 7.16 12.74
CA LEU A 462 25.39 7.94 12.39
C LEU A 462 25.44 8.43 10.94
N THR A 463 26.54 9.07 10.54
CA THR A 463 26.71 9.55 9.17
C THR A 463 26.73 8.41 8.17
N TRP A 464 27.39 7.29 8.50
CA TRP A 464 27.42 6.12 7.63
C TRP A 464 26.00 5.58 7.41
N THR A 465 25.21 5.37 8.45
CA THR A 465 23.85 4.83 8.32
C THR A 465 22.93 5.75 7.51
N LEU A 466 23.03 7.07 7.68
CA LEU A 466 22.25 8.03 6.89
C LEU A 466 22.66 8.05 5.41
N LEU A 467 23.93 7.82 5.09
CA LEU A 467 24.46 7.90 3.73
C LEU A 467 24.52 6.55 3.02
N ASN A 468 24.50 5.44 3.74
CA ASN A 468 24.68 4.09 3.22
C ASN A 468 23.46 3.62 2.43
N ARG A 469 23.43 3.97 1.15
CA ARG A 469 22.42 3.57 0.18
C ARG A 469 23.02 3.40 -1.21
N ARG A 470 22.28 2.70 -2.07
CA ARG A 470 22.66 2.48 -3.47
C ARG A 470 22.48 3.79 -4.23
N SER A 471 23.57 4.36 -4.74
CA SER A 471 23.60 5.73 -5.29
C SER A 471 22.69 6.00 -6.50
N SER A 472 22.19 4.95 -7.15
CA SER A 472 21.37 5.01 -8.36
C SER A 472 19.95 4.43 -8.15
N GLU A 473 19.56 4.21 -6.90
CA GLU A 473 18.22 3.82 -6.50
C GLU A 473 17.76 4.85 -5.46
N LYS A 474 16.60 5.48 -5.68
CA LYS A 474 16.15 6.57 -4.82
C LYS A 474 15.53 6.02 -3.54
N ASN A 475 15.80 6.70 -2.43
CA ASN A 475 15.21 6.37 -1.14
C ASN A 475 14.27 7.48 -0.65
N ILE A 476 13.15 7.09 -0.05
CA ILE A 476 12.37 7.95 0.84
C ILE A 476 12.87 7.75 2.27
N VAL A 477 13.20 8.85 2.94
CA VAL A 477 13.73 8.83 4.30
C VAL A 477 12.79 9.48 5.28
N TYR A 478 12.82 8.99 6.51
CA TYR A 478 11.98 9.42 7.61
C TYR A 478 12.70 9.09 8.91
N ALA A 479 12.55 9.95 9.91
CA ALA A 479 13.21 9.77 11.21
C ALA A 479 12.48 8.74 12.09
N GLU A 480 11.16 8.64 11.92
CA GLU A 480 10.25 7.75 12.63
C GLU A 480 9.02 7.54 11.74
N SER A 481 8.33 6.41 11.89
CA SER A 481 7.16 6.04 11.08
C SER A 481 5.93 5.74 11.94
N HIS A 482 4.83 5.34 11.29
CA HIS A 482 3.65 4.83 11.97
C HIS A 482 3.94 3.62 12.85
N ASP A 483 4.91 2.75 12.52
CA ASP A 483 5.28 1.59 13.35
C ASP A 483 5.77 2.02 14.75
N GLN A 484 6.66 3.01 14.83
CA GLN A 484 7.16 3.54 16.11
C GLN A 484 6.09 4.34 16.85
N ALA A 485 5.04 4.81 16.16
CA ALA A 485 3.93 5.50 16.79
C ALA A 485 2.93 4.52 17.41
N ILE A 486 2.82 3.27 16.95
CA ILE A 486 1.88 2.26 17.46
C ILE A 486 2.33 1.73 18.84
N VAL A 487 1.35 1.30 19.64
CA VAL A 487 1.55 0.69 20.96
C VAL A 487 2.60 -0.43 20.92
N GLY A 488 3.60 -0.34 21.79
CA GLY A 488 4.74 -1.27 21.83
C GLY A 488 6.08 -0.58 21.63
N ASP A 489 6.08 0.64 21.08
CA ASP A 489 7.25 1.52 21.04
C ASP A 489 6.89 2.97 21.48
N LYS A 490 7.83 3.89 21.34
CA LYS A 490 7.65 5.32 21.61
C LYS A 490 8.08 6.15 20.40
N THR A 491 7.36 7.24 20.15
CA THR A 491 7.79 8.30 19.23
C THR A 491 9.11 8.92 19.71
N ILE A 492 9.87 9.54 18.79
CA ILE A 492 11.09 10.29 19.12
C ILE A 492 10.78 11.35 20.18
N ALA A 493 9.64 12.03 20.07
CA ALA A 493 9.21 13.00 21.08
C ALA A 493 9.04 12.33 22.46
N GLN A 494 8.37 11.18 22.52
CA GLN A 494 8.15 10.47 23.78
C GLN A 494 9.45 9.90 24.38
N TRP A 495 10.44 9.51 23.56
CA TRP A 495 11.79 9.17 24.01
C TRP A 495 12.56 10.37 24.57
N LEU A 496 12.46 11.52 23.92
CA LEU A 496 13.23 12.72 24.28
C LEU A 496 12.69 13.46 25.49
N PHE A 497 11.37 13.64 25.58
CA PHE A 497 10.72 14.43 26.61
C PHE A 497 10.27 13.60 27.82
N ASN A 498 10.04 12.29 27.61
CA ASN A 498 9.50 11.37 28.62
C ASN A 498 8.23 11.94 29.30
N GLU A 499 8.10 11.81 30.62
CA GLU A 499 6.95 12.33 31.39
C GLU A 499 6.84 13.87 31.39
N GLN A 500 7.92 14.59 31.10
CA GLN A 500 7.91 16.06 31.12
C GLN A 500 7.13 16.65 29.94
N ILE A 501 6.82 15.86 28.91
CA ILE A 501 5.97 16.27 27.80
C ILE A 501 4.56 16.71 28.26
N TYR A 502 4.07 16.18 29.40
CA TYR A 502 2.75 16.48 29.94
C TYR A 502 2.72 17.71 30.85
N SER A 503 3.83 18.06 31.49
CA SER A 503 3.90 19.10 32.53
C SER A 503 4.71 20.33 32.14
N HIS A 504 5.68 20.17 31.23
CA HIS A 504 6.65 21.22 30.88
C HIS A 504 6.61 21.63 29.40
N MET A 505 5.50 21.37 28.71
CA MET A 505 5.27 21.87 27.33
C MET A 505 4.53 23.20 27.29
N SER A 506 4.10 23.77 28.42
CA SER A 506 3.55 25.13 28.48
C SER A 506 4.66 26.18 28.44
N VAL A 507 4.56 27.22 27.62
CA VAL A 507 5.57 28.30 27.56
C VAL A 507 5.79 29.01 28.90
N PHE A 508 4.83 28.91 29.84
CA PHE A 508 4.89 29.48 31.19
C PHE A 508 5.57 28.58 32.22
N SER A 509 5.74 27.27 31.93
CA SER A 509 6.47 26.38 32.82
C SER A 509 7.98 26.60 32.68
N GLU A 510 8.76 26.13 33.66
CA GLU A 510 10.22 26.09 33.56
C GLU A 510 10.66 25.31 32.30
N ARG A 511 11.71 25.81 31.63
CA ARG A 511 12.41 25.09 30.55
C ARG A 511 13.53 24.26 31.17
N THR A 512 13.18 23.05 31.59
CA THR A 512 14.16 22.11 32.14
C THR A 512 15.18 21.70 31.08
N ASN A 513 16.34 21.18 31.52
CA ASN A 513 17.34 20.63 30.60
C ASN A 513 16.78 19.52 29.70
N THR A 514 15.83 18.71 30.19
CA THR A 514 15.16 17.68 29.40
C THR A 514 14.34 18.28 28.25
N ILE A 515 13.57 19.34 28.51
CA ILE A 515 12.77 20.02 27.49
C ILE A 515 13.66 20.74 26.47
N GLU A 516 14.70 21.42 26.94
CA GLU A 516 15.69 22.07 26.05
C GLU A 516 16.35 21.06 25.11
N ARG A 517 16.88 19.97 25.69
CA ARG A 517 17.51 18.89 24.94
C ARG A 517 16.53 18.26 23.96
N GLY A 518 15.31 17.93 24.40
CA GLY A 518 14.33 17.27 23.56
C GLY A 518 13.88 18.13 22.37
N LEU A 519 13.67 19.44 22.59
CA LEU A 519 13.34 20.36 21.50
C LEU A 519 14.50 20.47 20.50
N ALA A 520 15.75 20.54 20.97
CA ALA A 520 16.91 20.59 20.09
C ALA A 520 17.09 19.29 19.29
N PHE A 521 17.04 18.15 19.97
CA PHE A 521 17.30 16.85 19.36
C PHE A 521 16.20 16.42 18.39
N HIS A 522 14.92 16.68 18.69
CA HIS A 522 13.83 16.40 17.74
C HIS A 522 14.06 17.13 16.42
N LYS A 523 14.40 18.42 16.48
CA LYS A 523 14.73 19.23 15.30
C LYS A 523 15.96 18.73 14.56
N MET A 524 17.05 18.41 15.28
CA MET A 524 18.32 17.96 14.69
C MET A 524 18.19 16.58 14.03
N ILE A 525 17.55 15.63 14.69
CA ILE A 525 17.33 14.27 14.16
C ILE A 525 16.57 14.33 12.84
N ARG A 526 15.48 15.11 12.80
CA ARG A 526 14.67 15.28 11.59
C ARG A 526 15.47 15.98 10.48
N LEU A 527 16.17 17.07 10.78
CA LEU A 527 16.98 17.78 9.79
C LEU A 527 18.10 16.91 9.22
N LEU A 528 18.85 16.20 10.07
CA LEU A 528 19.94 15.32 9.62
C LEU A 528 19.41 14.20 8.72
N THR A 529 18.28 13.60 9.10
CA THR A 529 17.63 12.57 8.28
C THR A 529 17.20 13.14 6.93
N TYR A 530 16.51 14.28 6.93
CA TYR A 530 16.00 14.94 5.73
C TYR A 530 17.12 15.42 4.79
N ALA A 531 18.22 15.92 5.35
CA ALA A 531 19.33 16.46 4.55
C ALA A 531 20.25 15.38 3.97
N LEU A 532 20.46 14.27 4.67
CA LEU A 532 21.49 13.28 4.31
C LEU A 532 20.91 11.95 3.81
N GLY A 533 19.70 11.60 4.24
CA GLY A 533 19.17 10.24 4.15
C GLY A 533 18.88 9.74 2.74
N GLY A 534 18.40 10.61 1.84
CA GLY A 534 17.91 10.17 0.53
C GLY A 534 17.28 11.25 -0.33
N GLU A 535 16.44 10.83 -1.26
CA GLU A 535 15.93 11.62 -2.38
C GLU A 535 14.43 11.96 -2.26
N GLY A 536 13.82 11.60 -1.14
CA GLY A 536 12.51 12.07 -0.71
C GLY A 536 12.37 12.00 0.81
N TRP A 537 11.45 12.77 1.36
CA TRP A 537 11.19 12.90 2.79
C TRP A 537 9.78 12.42 3.11
N LEU A 538 9.62 11.71 4.24
CA LEU A 538 8.34 11.28 4.75
C LEU A 538 8.19 11.67 6.22
N ASN A 539 6.99 12.12 6.58
CA ASN A 539 6.56 12.37 7.95
C ASN A 539 5.20 11.72 8.20
N PHE A 540 5.09 10.95 9.27
CA PHE A 540 3.80 10.46 9.74
C PHE A 540 3.07 11.52 10.57
N GLU A 541 1.78 11.68 10.29
CA GLU A 541 0.87 12.64 10.90
C GLU A 541 1.03 12.77 12.43
N GLY A 542 1.38 13.97 12.89
CA GLY A 542 1.60 14.33 14.28
C GLY A 542 3.08 14.42 14.67
N ASN A 543 3.96 13.66 14.02
CA ASN A 543 5.38 13.62 14.38
C ASN A 543 6.11 14.94 14.06
N GLU A 544 5.58 15.74 13.12
CA GLU A 544 6.11 17.05 12.74
C GLU A 544 6.14 18.05 13.90
N PHE A 545 5.19 17.95 14.82
CA PHE A 545 5.13 18.80 16.00
C PHE A 545 5.49 18.06 17.30
N GLY A 546 5.95 16.81 17.19
CA GLY A 546 6.29 15.98 18.34
C GLY A 546 5.06 15.60 19.16
N HIS A 547 4.01 15.08 18.50
CA HIS A 547 2.80 14.61 19.15
C HIS A 547 3.12 13.71 20.37
N PRO A 548 2.50 13.94 21.53
CA PRO A 548 2.75 13.16 22.73
C PRO A 548 2.10 11.76 22.65
N GLU A 549 2.32 10.94 23.67
CA GLU A 549 1.70 9.61 23.77
C GLU A 549 2.10 8.66 22.61
N TRP A 550 1.34 7.58 22.47
CA TRP A 550 1.43 6.61 21.39
C TRP A 550 0.04 6.45 20.75
N LEU A 551 0.00 5.70 19.65
CA LEU A 551 -1.19 5.37 18.90
C LEU A 551 -1.64 3.95 19.31
N ASP A 552 -2.88 3.82 19.76
CA ASP A 552 -3.45 2.51 20.10
C ASP A 552 -4.89 2.45 19.61
N PHE A 553 -5.15 1.51 18.70
CA PHE A 553 -6.45 1.34 18.09
C PHE A 553 -7.40 0.58 19.02
N PRO A 554 -8.73 0.77 18.89
CA PRO A 554 -9.73 -0.01 19.60
C PRO A 554 -9.50 -1.51 19.39
N ARG A 555 -9.32 -2.22 20.50
CA ARG A 555 -9.17 -3.67 20.55
C ARG A 555 -9.55 -4.19 21.93
N VAL A 556 -9.76 -5.50 22.04
CA VAL A 556 -10.09 -6.17 23.32
C VAL A 556 -9.09 -5.81 24.44
N GLY A 557 -7.80 -5.71 24.10
CA GLY A 557 -6.74 -5.40 25.06
C GLY A 557 -6.74 -3.99 25.65
N ASN A 558 -7.51 -3.05 25.10
CA ASN A 558 -7.68 -1.70 25.63
C ASN A 558 -9.15 -1.29 25.79
N ASN A 559 -10.05 -2.28 25.91
CA ASN A 559 -11.49 -2.08 26.09
C ASN A 559 -12.16 -1.32 24.92
N GLU A 560 -11.71 -1.57 23.68
CA GLU A 560 -12.23 -0.89 22.48
C GLU A 560 -12.11 0.64 22.55
N SER A 561 -11.04 1.13 23.17
CA SER A 561 -10.83 2.55 23.42
C SER A 561 -10.35 3.30 22.18
N TYR A 562 -10.92 4.47 21.94
CA TYR A 562 -10.50 5.43 20.92
C TYR A 562 -9.59 6.54 21.47
N LYS A 563 -9.29 6.53 22.77
CA LYS A 563 -8.53 7.58 23.46
C LYS A 563 -7.19 7.89 22.80
N HIS A 564 -6.51 6.88 22.29
CA HIS A 564 -5.21 6.97 21.64
C HIS A 564 -5.29 6.71 20.13
N ALA A 565 -6.49 6.61 19.55
CA ALA A 565 -6.70 6.45 18.10
C ALA A 565 -7.10 7.81 17.48
N ARG A 566 -6.29 8.84 17.75
CA ARG A 566 -6.62 10.24 17.43
C ARG A 566 -5.37 11.12 17.31
N ARG A 567 -5.56 12.35 16.84
CA ARG A 567 -4.50 13.37 16.71
C ARG A 567 -4.88 14.71 17.31
N LEU A 568 -4.06 15.14 18.26
CA LEU A 568 -4.26 16.36 19.04
C LEU A 568 -3.66 17.58 18.33
N PHE A 569 -4.13 17.88 17.11
CA PHE A 569 -3.61 18.99 16.32
C PHE A 569 -3.70 20.36 17.01
N TYR A 570 -4.62 20.54 17.97
CA TYR A 570 -4.70 21.76 18.76
C TYR A 570 -3.43 22.03 19.58
N LEU A 571 -2.60 21.01 19.87
CA LEU A 571 -1.36 21.18 20.63
C LEU A 571 -0.34 22.05 19.89
N SER A 572 -0.27 21.93 18.55
CA SER A 572 0.62 22.74 17.72
C SER A 572 0.01 24.10 17.36
N ASP A 573 -1.31 24.24 17.43
CA ASP A 573 -2.03 25.50 17.20
C ASP A 573 -2.04 26.42 18.44
N ASP A 574 -1.91 25.88 19.66
CA ASP A 574 -1.92 26.67 20.89
C ASP A 574 -0.62 27.44 21.09
N GLU A 575 -0.71 28.78 21.01
CA GLU A 575 0.40 29.70 21.22
C GLU A 575 1.01 29.62 22.63
N ASN A 576 0.32 29.02 23.60
CA ASN A 576 0.82 28.82 24.95
C ASN A 576 1.60 27.51 25.12
N LEU A 577 1.70 26.68 24.07
CA LEU A 577 2.42 25.41 24.12
C LEU A 577 3.69 25.44 23.24
N ARG A 578 4.66 24.60 23.60
CA ARG A 578 5.98 24.50 22.95
C ARG A 578 5.96 23.62 21.69
N TYR A 579 4.92 22.83 21.45
CA TYR A 579 4.76 22.03 20.22
C TYR A 579 4.80 22.90 18.96
N LYS A 580 4.31 24.15 19.05
CA LYS A 580 4.38 25.14 17.96
C LYS A 580 5.80 25.37 17.45
N TYR A 581 6.83 25.26 18.30
CA TYR A 581 8.21 25.45 17.89
C TYR A 581 8.70 24.32 16.99
N LEU A 582 8.28 23.08 17.28
CA LEU A 582 8.58 21.92 16.43
C LEU A 582 7.80 22.01 15.11
N ASN A 583 6.52 22.40 15.18
CA ASN A 583 5.68 22.59 14.01
C ASN A 583 6.24 23.66 13.03
N VAL A 584 6.67 24.81 13.56
CA VAL A 584 7.29 25.89 12.78
C VAL A 584 8.63 25.43 12.19
N TRP A 585 9.41 24.65 12.95
CA TRP A 585 10.66 24.09 12.44
C TRP A 585 10.43 23.14 11.27
N ASP A 586 9.43 22.26 11.35
CA ASP A 586 9.09 21.35 10.27
C ASP A 586 8.72 22.08 8.98
N LYS A 587 7.87 23.11 9.10
CA LYS A 587 7.57 23.99 7.97
C LYS A 587 8.82 24.64 7.40
N ALA A 588 9.68 25.20 8.26
CA ALA A 588 10.91 25.84 7.84
C ALA A 588 11.85 24.88 7.10
N MET A 589 11.93 23.60 7.50
CA MET A 589 12.70 22.59 6.78
C MET A 589 12.12 22.35 5.37
N ASN A 590 10.80 22.22 5.24
CA ASN A 590 10.15 22.01 3.93
C ASN A 590 10.26 23.22 2.99
N ASP A 591 10.18 24.43 3.54
CA ASP A 591 10.39 25.68 2.79
C ASP A 591 11.85 25.79 2.32
N LEU A 592 12.80 25.48 3.21
CA LEU A 592 14.23 25.47 2.89
C LEU A 592 14.52 24.42 1.80
N GLU A 593 13.88 23.25 1.85
CA GLU A 593 14.01 22.24 0.79
C GLU A 593 13.49 22.76 -0.54
N GLU A 594 12.39 23.52 -0.54
CA GLU A 594 11.86 24.11 -1.77
C GLU A 594 12.82 25.14 -2.38
N GLU A 595 13.50 25.93 -1.55
CA GLU A 595 14.48 26.94 -1.95
C GLU A 595 15.78 26.31 -2.47
N TYR A 596 16.36 25.36 -1.73
CA TYR A 596 17.69 24.82 -1.99
C TYR A 596 17.71 23.46 -2.72
N LYS A 597 16.58 22.75 -2.76
CA LYS A 597 16.32 21.54 -3.56
C LYS A 597 17.29 20.38 -3.33
N TRP A 598 17.77 20.21 -2.08
CA TRP A 598 18.80 19.21 -1.77
C TRP A 598 18.34 17.77 -2.00
N LEU A 599 17.04 17.45 -1.90
CA LEU A 599 16.53 16.10 -2.18
C LEU A 599 16.81 15.65 -3.63
N SER A 600 16.91 16.59 -4.57
CA SER A 600 17.26 16.32 -5.97
C SER A 600 18.73 16.51 -6.31
N ALA A 601 19.54 16.98 -5.35
CA ALA A 601 20.95 17.24 -5.60
C ALA A 601 21.67 15.93 -5.90
N LYS A 602 22.39 15.89 -7.03
CA LYS A 602 23.19 14.73 -7.41
C LYS A 602 24.35 14.56 -6.44
N ASN A 603 24.18 13.71 -5.42
CA ASN A 603 25.18 13.12 -4.52
C ASN A 603 26.58 13.77 -4.56
N THR A 604 26.70 15.04 -4.16
CA THR A 604 28.02 15.68 -3.98
C THR A 604 28.74 15.12 -2.76
N VAL A 605 27.99 14.63 -1.76
CA VAL A 605 28.54 14.11 -0.51
C VAL A 605 29.18 12.72 -0.69
N ASN A 606 28.55 11.78 -1.40
CA ASN A 606 29.14 10.45 -1.61
C ASN A 606 30.42 10.49 -2.46
N LYS A 607 30.51 11.40 -3.44
CA LYS A 607 31.72 11.56 -4.24
C LYS A 607 32.87 12.16 -3.43
N GLN A 608 32.58 13.18 -2.61
CA GLN A 608 33.58 13.79 -1.72
C GLN A 608 34.03 12.86 -0.58
N ILE A 609 33.15 12.01 -0.05
CA ILE A 609 33.53 11.03 0.98
C ILE A 609 34.39 9.90 0.38
N LEU A 610 34.08 9.43 -0.83
CA LEU A 610 34.93 8.47 -1.55
C LEU A 610 36.31 9.07 -1.85
N GLU A 611 36.35 10.31 -2.34
CA GLU A 611 37.59 11.07 -2.61
C GLU A 611 38.39 11.43 -1.34
N LEU A 612 37.78 11.39 -0.15
CA LEU A 612 38.46 11.59 1.14
C LEU A 612 38.86 10.26 1.82
N SER A 613 38.37 9.13 1.33
CA SER A 613 38.66 7.79 1.86
C SER A 613 39.74 7.02 1.07
N GLU A 614 40.02 7.47 -0.16
CA GLU A 614 41.24 7.15 -0.91
C GLU A 614 42.39 8.10 -0.52
#